data_AF-A0A8J3AFM8-F1
#
_entry.id   AF-A0A8J3AFM8-F1
#
_cell.length_a   1.000
_cell.length_b   1.000
_cell.length_c   1.000
_cell.angle_alpha   90.00
_cell.angle_beta   90.00
_cell.angle_gamma   90.00
#
_symmetry.space_group_name_H-M   'P 1'
#
loop_
_entity.id
_entity.type
_entity.pdbx_description
1 polymer ?
#
loop_
_entity_poly.entity_id
_entity_poly.type
_entity_poly.pdbx_seq_one_letter_code
_entity_poly.pdbx_strand_id
1 'polypeptide(L)'
;MNIHVIVDSSADLPDELAQQNDIAVIPLRIYDELEKEYTDRITLNPTELLSRMKNGERFTSSLPSYDAIYDALIRNCKDGNATFYLACSSDLSGTYNFAQLVKLDILEKYPNAIIEIIDTRSVSLGIGVLVVDLLKNIHNGDTLDELIQKLHEKIQKINHVFTLEGFAVPNKRRKNWKVCWFLWWNVKYKPNHGSSRREI
;
A
#
# COMPACT_ATOMS: atom_id res chain seq x y z
N MET A 1 -5.32 -9.84 -23.64
CA MET A 1 -5.70 -9.13 -22.40
C MET A 1 -4.45 -8.53 -21.83
N ASN A 2 -4.36 -7.20 -21.74
CA ASN A 2 -3.25 -6.55 -21.04
C ASN A 2 -3.62 -6.36 -19.56
N ILE A 3 -2.65 -6.48 -18.66
CA ILE A 3 -2.85 -6.29 -17.22
C ILE A 3 -1.99 -5.11 -16.77
N HIS A 4 -2.64 -4.06 -16.29
CA HIS A 4 -1.95 -2.89 -15.75
C HIS A 4 -1.87 -2.99 -14.23
N VAL A 5 -0.69 -2.70 -13.69
CA VAL A 5 -0.43 -2.78 -12.25
C VAL A 5 -0.34 -1.37 -11.69
N ILE A 6 -1.01 -1.17 -10.56
CA ILE A 6 -1.04 0.08 -9.82
C ILE A 6 -0.62 -0.22 -8.39
N VAL A 7 0.13 0.71 -7.80
CA VAL A 7 0.38 0.77 -6.36
C VAL A 7 0.15 2.18 -5.85
N ASP A 8 0.09 2.37 -4.53
CA ASP A 8 0.23 3.70 -3.94
C ASP A 8 1.68 3.97 -3.52
N SER A 9 2.01 5.23 -3.25
CA SER A 9 3.39 5.65 -2.95
C SER A 9 3.99 4.96 -1.73
N SER A 10 3.15 4.43 -0.83
CA SER A 10 3.62 3.67 0.33
C SER A 10 4.26 2.33 -0.02
N ALA A 11 4.18 1.88 -1.28
CA ALA A 11 4.90 0.71 -1.76
C ALA A 11 6.42 0.91 -1.84
N ASP A 12 6.90 2.16 -1.76
CA ASP A 12 8.32 2.52 -1.83
C ASP A 12 9.05 1.91 -3.03
N LEU A 13 8.33 1.68 -4.14
CA LEU A 13 8.92 1.11 -5.35
C LEU A 13 9.99 2.05 -5.90
N PRO A 14 11.17 1.55 -6.34
CA PRO A 14 12.11 2.34 -7.11
C PRO A 14 11.45 2.88 -8.39
N ASP A 15 11.70 4.14 -8.74
CA ASP A 15 11.13 4.76 -9.95
C ASP A 15 11.48 3.98 -11.22
N GLU A 16 12.70 3.45 -11.28
CA GLU A 16 13.20 2.61 -12.38
C GLU A 16 12.36 1.34 -12.55
N LEU A 17 12.02 0.67 -11.46
CA LEU A 17 11.19 -0.54 -11.50
C LEU A 17 9.78 -0.21 -11.97
N ALA A 18 9.21 0.89 -11.48
CA ALA A 18 7.88 1.34 -11.88
C ALA A 18 7.84 1.69 -13.38
N GLN A 19 8.82 2.45 -13.87
CA GLN A 19 8.93 2.85 -15.28
C GLN A 19 9.14 1.67 -16.22
N GLN A 20 10.04 0.73 -15.88
CA GLN A 20 10.36 -0.42 -16.72
C GLN A 20 9.17 -1.38 -16.92
N ASN A 21 8.25 -1.41 -15.96
CA ASN A 21 7.11 -2.33 -15.97
C ASN A 21 5.77 -1.60 -16.17
N ASP A 22 5.78 -0.32 -16.55
CA ASP A 22 4.58 0.51 -16.71
C ASP A 22 3.63 0.45 -15.49
N ILE A 23 4.20 0.49 -14.28
CA ILE A 23 3.43 0.51 -13.02
C ILE A 23 3.03 1.95 -12.72
N ALA A 24 1.74 2.21 -12.56
CA ALA A 24 1.28 3.49 -12.05
C ALA A 24 1.43 3.56 -10.52
N VAL A 25 1.95 4.69 -10.03
CA VAL A 25 2.07 4.97 -8.60
C VAL A 25 1.10 6.10 -8.23
N ILE A 26 0.12 5.80 -7.39
CA ILE A 26 -0.83 6.78 -6.85
C ILE A 26 -0.18 7.45 -5.64
N PRO A 27 0.09 8.76 -5.66
CA PRO A 27 0.75 9.41 -4.55
C PRO A 27 -0.21 9.61 -3.37
N LEU A 28 0.29 9.32 -2.16
CA LEU A 28 -0.36 9.74 -0.92
C LEU A 28 -0.18 11.25 -0.71
N ARG A 29 -1.08 11.84 0.08
CA ARG A 29 -0.99 13.26 0.45
C ARG A 29 -0.34 13.41 1.82
N ILE A 30 0.41 14.49 1.98
CA ILE A 30 1.13 14.86 3.19
C ILE A 30 0.78 16.31 3.51
N TYR A 31 0.54 16.61 4.78
CA TYR A 31 0.26 17.95 5.26
C TYR A 31 1.27 18.35 6.32
N ASP A 32 1.73 19.60 6.29
CA ASP A 32 2.49 20.19 7.38
C ASP A 32 1.58 20.85 8.44
N GLU A 33 2.18 21.42 9.50
CA GLU A 33 1.43 22.07 10.59
C GLU A 33 0.67 23.34 10.17
N LEU A 34 0.95 23.88 8.98
CA LEU A 34 0.25 25.02 8.39
C LEU A 34 -0.85 24.57 7.42
N GLU A 35 -1.19 23.28 7.41
CA GLU A 35 -2.16 22.65 6.51
C GLU A 35 -1.77 22.77 5.03
N LYS A 36 -0.49 23.00 4.73
CA LYS A 36 -0.02 23.00 3.35
C LYS A 36 0.05 21.57 2.86
N GLU A 37 -0.62 21.31 1.73
CA GLU A 37 -0.62 20.02 1.07
C GLU A 37 0.66 19.79 0.27
N TYR A 38 1.15 18.57 0.35
CA TYR A 38 2.23 18.01 -0.44
C TYR A 38 1.78 16.64 -0.98
N THR A 39 2.31 16.28 -2.13
CA THR A 39 2.09 14.99 -2.78
C THR A 39 3.38 14.19 -2.68
N ASP A 40 3.29 13.02 -2.03
CA ASP A 40 4.43 12.16 -1.76
C ASP A 40 5.19 11.81 -3.05
N ARG A 41 6.52 11.97 -3.02
CA ARG A 41 7.46 11.79 -4.13
C ARG A 41 7.27 12.71 -5.35
N ILE A 42 6.25 13.56 -5.36
CA ILE A 42 6.00 14.53 -6.45
C ILE A 42 6.42 15.93 -6.01
N THR A 43 5.80 16.46 -4.97
CA THR A 43 6.10 17.81 -4.47
C THR A 43 6.92 17.80 -3.18
N LEU A 44 7.09 16.62 -2.56
CA LEU A 44 7.92 16.43 -1.39
C LEU A 44 8.63 15.07 -1.48
N ASN A 45 9.95 15.10 -1.64
CA ASN A 45 10.74 13.87 -1.69
C ASN A 45 11.03 13.35 -0.26
N PRO A 46 11.27 12.03 -0.09
CA PRO A 46 11.53 11.45 1.22
C PRO A 46 12.72 12.05 1.98
N THR A 47 13.80 12.43 1.28
CA THR A 47 14.99 13.01 1.90
C THR A 47 14.70 14.39 2.51
N GLU A 48 13.97 15.23 1.79
CA GLU A 48 13.52 16.54 2.27
C GLU A 48 12.55 16.39 3.44
N LEU A 49 11.55 15.52 3.33
CA LEU A 49 10.60 15.23 4.41
C LEU A 49 11.36 14.83 5.70
N LEU A 50 12.27 13.87 5.59
CA LEU A 50 13.06 13.41 6.74
C LEU A 50 13.98 14.49 7.29
N SER A 51 14.57 15.34 6.45
CA SER A 51 15.39 16.48 6.89
C SER A 51 14.57 17.50 7.68
N ARG A 52 13.39 17.87 7.17
CA ARG A 52 12.44 18.78 7.82
C ARG A 52 11.94 18.22 9.15
N MET A 53 11.61 16.92 9.19
CA MET A 53 11.24 16.23 10.43
C MET A 53 12.37 16.23 11.47
N LYS A 54 13.63 16.01 11.05
CA LYS A 54 14.80 16.11 11.94
C LYS A 54 14.99 17.52 12.49
N ASN A 55 14.60 18.54 11.73
CA ASN A 55 14.62 19.94 12.14
C ASN A 55 13.41 20.34 13.01
N GLY A 56 12.53 19.39 13.34
CA GLY A 56 11.42 19.58 14.28
C GLY A 56 10.06 19.85 13.64
N GLU A 57 9.98 19.95 12.31
CA GLU A 57 8.70 20.07 11.60
C GLU A 57 7.87 18.79 11.72
N ARG A 58 6.54 18.94 11.73
CA ARG A 58 5.63 17.80 11.82
C ARG A 58 4.79 17.69 10.58
N PHE A 59 4.50 16.43 10.23
CA PHE A 59 3.69 16.09 9.08
C PHE A 59 2.65 15.06 9.45
N THR A 60 1.53 15.09 8.74
CA THR A 60 0.50 14.06 8.78
C THR A 60 0.21 13.57 7.37
N SER A 61 -0.04 12.27 7.21
CA SER A 61 -0.46 11.71 5.92
C SER A 61 -1.99 11.69 5.80
N SER A 62 -2.45 11.66 4.55
CA SER A 62 -3.85 11.52 4.17
C SER A 62 -3.99 10.60 2.96
N LEU A 63 -5.23 10.17 2.71
CA LEU A 63 -5.60 9.38 1.54
C LEU A 63 -5.24 10.13 0.25
N PRO A 64 -5.00 9.42 -0.88
CA PRO A 64 -4.93 10.06 -2.18
C PRO A 64 -6.20 10.89 -2.48
N SER A 65 -6.11 11.80 -3.45
CA SER A 65 -7.33 12.46 -3.96
C SER A 65 -8.20 11.45 -4.72
N TYR A 66 -9.50 11.76 -4.81
CA TYR A 66 -10.43 11.00 -5.66
C TYR A 66 -9.92 10.92 -7.09
N ASP A 67 -9.57 12.07 -7.68
CA ASP A 67 -9.12 12.16 -9.07
C ASP A 67 -7.86 11.33 -9.32
N ALA A 68 -6.90 11.30 -8.38
CA ALA A 68 -5.69 10.50 -8.53
C ALA A 68 -5.99 8.99 -8.62
N ILE A 69 -6.93 8.48 -7.82
CA ILE A 69 -7.35 7.07 -7.89
C ILE A 69 -8.19 6.84 -9.14
N TYR A 70 -9.16 7.72 -9.41
CA TYR A 70 -10.06 7.61 -10.55
C TYR A 70 -9.27 7.57 -11.86
N ASP A 71 -8.41 8.56 -12.09
CA ASP A 71 -7.58 8.67 -13.29
C ASP A 71 -6.62 7.48 -13.44
N ALA A 72 -6.08 6.95 -12.34
CA ALA A 72 -5.22 5.76 -12.40
C ALA A 72 -6.01 4.51 -12.81
N LEU A 73 -7.20 4.29 -12.22
CA LEU A 73 -8.03 3.12 -12.48
C LEU A 73 -8.69 3.14 -13.87
N ILE A 74 -9.07 4.32 -14.39
CA ILE A 74 -9.76 4.40 -15.69
C ILE A 74 -8.84 4.25 -16.90
N ARG A 75 -7.52 4.43 -16.76
CA ARG A 75 -6.55 4.39 -17.87
C ARG A 75 -6.71 3.15 -18.76
N ASN A 76 -7.05 2.02 -18.15
CA ASN A 76 -7.17 0.73 -18.83
C ASN A 76 -8.58 0.14 -18.80
N CYS A 77 -9.63 0.95 -18.56
CA CYS A 77 -11.03 0.52 -18.62
C CYS A 77 -11.56 0.22 -20.05
N LYS A 78 -10.68 0.12 -21.06
CA LYS A 78 -11.05 -0.23 -22.44
C LYS A 78 -11.19 -1.74 -22.60
N ASP A 79 -12.05 -2.16 -23.54
CA ASP A 79 -12.48 -3.54 -23.71
C ASP A 79 -11.31 -4.55 -23.76
N GLY A 80 -11.32 -5.48 -22.79
CA GLY A 80 -10.43 -6.63 -22.74
C GLY A 80 -9.14 -6.47 -21.93
N ASN A 81 -8.94 -5.34 -21.24
CA ASN A 81 -7.83 -5.13 -20.31
C ASN A 81 -8.28 -5.21 -18.85
N ALA A 82 -7.36 -5.58 -17.97
CA ALA A 82 -7.58 -5.64 -16.52
C ALA A 82 -6.61 -4.71 -15.78
N THR A 83 -7.04 -4.22 -14.62
CA THR A 83 -6.25 -3.37 -13.73
C THR A 83 -6.15 -4.02 -12.37
N PHE A 84 -4.93 -4.22 -11.87
CA PHE A 84 -4.67 -4.65 -10.49
C PHE A 84 -4.10 -3.48 -9.70
N TYR A 85 -4.82 -3.05 -8.67
CA TYR A 85 -4.32 -2.07 -7.71
C TYR A 85 -3.96 -2.78 -6.39
N LEU A 86 -2.67 -2.84 -6.09
CA LEU A 86 -2.14 -3.33 -4.82
C LEU A 86 -2.06 -2.17 -3.83
N ALA A 87 -3.13 -2.00 -3.04
CA ALA A 87 -3.24 -0.94 -2.05
C ALA A 87 -2.52 -1.30 -0.75
N CYS A 88 -2.01 -0.29 -0.07
CA CYS A 88 -1.46 -0.44 1.28
C CYS A 88 -2.46 -1.04 2.27
N SER A 89 -1.93 -1.63 3.34
CA SER A 89 -2.71 -2.32 4.38
C SER A 89 -3.90 -1.50 4.85
N SER A 90 -5.09 -2.08 4.75
CA SER A 90 -6.33 -1.48 5.28
C SER A 90 -6.31 -1.25 6.80
N ASP A 91 -5.42 -1.93 7.53
CA ASP A 91 -5.23 -1.72 8.97
C ASP A 91 -4.42 -0.44 9.27
N LEU A 92 -3.68 0.10 8.30
CA LEU A 92 -2.82 1.29 8.45
C LEU A 92 -3.46 2.53 7.82
N SER A 93 -4.18 2.36 6.71
CA SER A 93 -4.77 3.46 5.95
C SER A 93 -6.16 3.09 5.43
N GLY A 94 -7.01 4.12 5.28
CA GLY A 94 -8.29 3.99 4.59
C GLY A 94 -8.17 3.89 3.06
N THR A 95 -6.97 3.92 2.48
CA THR A 95 -6.74 4.00 1.02
C THR A 95 -7.43 2.86 0.27
N TYR A 96 -7.27 1.62 0.74
CA TYR A 96 -7.95 0.46 0.16
C TYR A 96 -9.46 0.64 0.10
N ASN A 97 -10.09 0.96 1.23
CA ASN A 97 -11.55 1.14 1.30
C ASN A 97 -12.02 2.30 0.43
N PHE A 98 -11.27 3.41 0.40
CA PHE A 98 -11.58 4.55 -0.43
C PHE A 98 -11.50 4.20 -1.93
N ALA A 99 -10.48 3.46 -2.34
CA ALA A 99 -10.35 3.00 -3.71
C ALA A 99 -11.47 2.04 -4.14
N GLN A 100 -11.97 1.20 -3.22
CA GLN A 100 -13.16 0.38 -3.47
C GLN A 100 -14.41 1.23 -3.75
N LEU A 101 -14.59 2.37 -3.05
CA LEU A 101 -15.68 3.31 -3.35
C LEU A 101 -15.51 3.92 -4.74
N VAL A 102 -14.29 4.37 -5.09
CA VAL A 102 -14.01 4.92 -6.43
C VAL A 102 -14.25 3.88 -7.53
N LYS A 103 -13.91 2.60 -7.29
CA LYS A 103 -14.21 1.51 -8.21
C LYS A 103 -15.71 1.39 -8.49
N LEU A 104 -16.58 1.57 -7.48
CA LEU A 104 -18.03 1.52 -7.69
C LEU A 104 -18.49 2.62 -8.67
N ASP A 105 -18.03 3.86 -8.47
CA ASP A 105 -18.34 4.98 -9.39
C ASP A 105 -17.84 4.73 -10.82
N ILE A 106 -16.69 4.07 -10.97
CA ILE A 106 -16.15 3.69 -12.28
C ILE A 106 -17.05 2.64 -12.95
N LEU A 107 -17.48 1.63 -12.21
CA LEU A 107 -18.32 0.54 -12.74
C LEU A 107 -19.72 1.02 -13.15
N GLU A 108 -20.23 2.11 -12.58
CA GLU A 108 -21.46 2.76 -13.06
C GLU A 108 -21.30 3.29 -14.50
N LYS A 109 -20.12 3.80 -14.85
CA LYS A 109 -19.82 4.37 -16.18
C LYS A 109 -19.22 3.35 -17.15
N TYR A 110 -18.47 2.38 -16.63
CA TYR A 110 -17.77 1.33 -17.37
C TYR A 110 -18.12 -0.05 -16.79
N PRO A 111 -19.33 -0.58 -17.04
CA PRO A 111 -19.80 -1.82 -16.40
C PRO A 111 -18.95 -3.06 -16.71
N ASN A 112 -18.21 -3.04 -17.82
CA ASN A 112 -17.35 -4.14 -18.26
C ASN A 112 -15.89 -3.97 -17.83
N ALA A 113 -15.55 -2.93 -17.07
CA ALA A 113 -14.18 -2.71 -16.59
C ALA A 113 -13.76 -3.82 -15.62
N ILE A 114 -12.58 -4.40 -15.84
CA ILE A 114 -12.00 -5.42 -14.97
C ILE A 114 -10.99 -4.73 -14.05
N ILE A 115 -11.39 -4.49 -12.80
CA ILE A 115 -10.58 -3.79 -11.80
C ILE A 115 -10.51 -4.64 -10.54
N GLU A 116 -9.32 -5.08 -10.16
CA GLU A 116 -9.06 -5.81 -8.93
C GLU A 116 -8.26 -4.95 -7.97
N ILE A 117 -8.86 -4.60 -6.83
CA ILE A 117 -8.21 -3.84 -5.77
C ILE A 117 -7.88 -4.82 -4.64
N ILE A 118 -6.59 -4.98 -4.37
CA ILE A 118 -6.06 -5.95 -3.41
C ILE A 118 -5.60 -5.23 -2.16
N ASP A 119 -6.18 -5.57 -1.02
CA ASP A 119 -5.65 -5.21 0.30
C ASP A 119 -4.39 -6.04 0.57
N THR A 120 -3.23 -5.44 0.38
CA THR A 120 -1.95 -6.16 0.48
C THR A 120 -1.60 -6.61 1.90
N ARG A 121 -2.31 -6.07 2.91
CA ARG A 121 -1.96 -6.19 4.34
C ARG A 121 -0.49 -5.85 4.62
N SER A 122 0.10 -5.05 3.74
CA SER A 122 1.51 -4.74 3.67
C SER A 122 1.74 -3.26 3.43
N VAL A 123 2.99 -2.85 3.60
CA VAL A 123 3.51 -1.53 3.27
C VAL A 123 4.94 -1.68 2.76
N SER A 124 5.46 -0.67 2.09
CA SER A 124 6.85 -0.59 1.63
C SER A 124 7.25 -1.82 0.80
N LEU A 125 8.45 -2.34 1.03
CA LEU A 125 9.00 -3.52 0.36
C LEU A 125 8.08 -4.75 0.35
N GLY A 126 7.18 -4.91 1.33
CA GLY A 126 6.21 -6.01 1.29
C GLY A 126 5.24 -5.90 0.11
N ILE A 127 4.82 -4.68 -0.26
CA ILE A 127 4.06 -4.44 -1.49
C ILE A 127 4.94 -4.71 -2.70
N GLY A 128 6.18 -4.24 -2.70
CA GLY A 128 7.13 -4.49 -3.79
C GLY A 128 7.35 -5.97 -4.11
N VAL A 129 7.45 -6.83 -3.07
CA VAL A 129 7.53 -8.29 -3.25
C VAL A 129 6.29 -8.86 -3.94
N LEU A 130 5.10 -8.36 -3.59
CA LEU A 130 3.84 -8.77 -4.24
C LEU A 130 3.79 -8.33 -5.70
N VAL A 131 4.24 -7.12 -5.99
CA VAL A 131 4.31 -6.56 -7.36
C VAL A 131 5.21 -7.41 -8.25
N VAL A 132 6.40 -7.76 -7.78
CA VAL A 132 7.34 -8.58 -8.57
C VAL A 132 6.78 -9.99 -8.82
N ASP A 133 6.13 -10.59 -7.82
CA ASP A 133 5.49 -11.90 -7.96
C ASP A 133 4.33 -11.85 -8.97
N LEU A 134 3.50 -10.80 -8.89
CA LEU A 134 2.41 -10.54 -9.82
C LEU A 134 2.90 -10.38 -11.26
N LEU A 135 3.90 -9.52 -11.50
CA LEU A 135 4.46 -9.30 -12.83
C LEU A 135 5.02 -10.59 -13.44
N LYS A 136 5.69 -11.41 -12.64
CA LYS A 136 6.19 -12.72 -13.07
C LYS A 136 5.05 -13.65 -13.49
N ASN A 137 3.98 -13.71 -12.70
CA ASN A 137 2.83 -14.55 -12.98
C ASN A 137 2.03 -14.06 -14.21
N ILE A 138 1.92 -12.74 -14.40
CA ILE A 138 1.38 -12.13 -15.63
C ILE A 138 2.21 -12.56 -16.84
N HIS A 139 3.54 -12.49 -16.75
CA HIS A 139 4.43 -12.91 -17.83
C HIS A 139 4.32 -14.39 -18.18
N ASN A 140 4.00 -15.25 -17.20
CA ASN A 140 3.77 -16.67 -17.42
C ASN A 140 2.43 -16.98 -18.09
N GLY A 141 1.55 -15.99 -18.26
CA GLY A 141 0.24 -16.15 -18.89
C GLY A 141 -0.83 -16.72 -17.95
N ASP A 142 -0.66 -16.56 -16.63
CA ASP A 142 -1.66 -16.96 -15.65
C ASP A 142 -2.98 -16.21 -15.87
N THR A 143 -4.09 -16.89 -15.57
CA THR A 143 -5.44 -16.32 -15.61
C THR A 143 -5.68 -15.35 -14.46
N LEU A 144 -6.69 -14.47 -14.57
CA LEU A 144 -7.02 -13.50 -13.51
C LEU A 144 -7.28 -14.18 -12.15
N ASP A 145 -8.02 -15.29 -12.14
CA ASP A 145 -8.35 -16.02 -10.92
C ASP A 145 -7.08 -16.62 -10.27
N GLU A 146 -6.16 -17.15 -11.08
CA GLU A 146 -4.88 -17.65 -10.59
C GLU A 146 -4.01 -16.54 -10.01
N LEU A 147 -4.00 -15.36 -10.65
CA LEU A 147 -3.26 -14.18 -10.14
C LEU A 147 -3.80 -13.74 -8.78
N ILE A 148 -5.12 -13.62 -8.63
CA ILE A 148 -5.77 -13.24 -7.37
C ILE A 148 -5.47 -14.29 -6.28
N GLN A 149 -5.61 -15.57 -6.61
CA GLN A 149 -5.33 -16.66 -5.67
C GLN A 149 -3.87 -16.62 -5.19
N LYS A 150 -2.90 -16.56 -6.13
CA LYS A 150 -1.47 -16.52 -5.80
C LYS A 150 -1.11 -15.30 -4.97
N LEU A 151 -1.69 -14.13 -5.27
CA LEU A 151 -1.52 -12.92 -4.46
C LEU A 151 -2.01 -13.13 -3.03
N HIS A 152 -3.22 -13.64 -2.84
CA HIS A 152 -3.76 -13.91 -1.50
C HIS A 152 -2.91 -14.91 -0.72
N GLU A 153 -2.44 -15.99 -1.37
CA GLU A 153 -1.53 -16.96 -0.74
C GLU A 153 -0.18 -16.34 -0.34
N LYS A 154 0.34 -15.41 -1.16
CA LYS A 154 1.60 -14.71 -0.91
C LYS A 154 1.45 -13.70 0.23
N ILE A 155 0.35 -12.95 0.28
CA ILE A 155 0.05 -11.98 1.35
C ILE A 155 0.13 -12.65 2.73
N GLN A 156 -0.41 -13.86 2.89
CA GLN A 156 -0.37 -14.60 4.16
C GLN A 156 1.03 -15.02 4.62
N LYS A 157 2.03 -14.96 3.73
CA LYS A 157 3.41 -15.39 3.99
C LYS A 157 4.35 -14.21 4.22
N ILE A 158 3.92 -12.98 3.98
CA ILE A 158 4.73 -11.78 4.18
C ILE A 158 4.77 -11.42 5.66
N ASN A 159 5.97 -11.21 6.17
CA ASN A 159 6.20 -10.71 7.53
C ASN A 159 6.99 -9.41 7.45
N HIS A 160 6.55 -8.42 8.22
CA HIS A 160 7.17 -7.10 8.30
C HIS A 160 7.99 -7.02 9.58
N VAL A 161 9.31 -6.83 9.45
CA VAL A 161 10.21 -6.65 10.59
C VAL A 161 11.03 -5.40 10.35
N PHE A 162 10.93 -4.43 11.26
CA PHE A 162 11.66 -3.17 11.19
C PHE A 162 12.02 -2.70 12.60
N THR A 163 12.96 -1.76 12.70
CA THR A 163 13.35 -1.09 13.94
C THR A 163 13.25 0.41 13.75
N LEU A 164 12.94 1.15 14.82
CA LEU A 164 12.85 2.60 14.82
C LEU A 164 13.81 3.17 15.86
N GLU A 165 14.55 4.21 15.48
CA GLU A 165 15.36 4.98 16.43
C GLU A 165 14.46 5.94 17.22
N GLY A 166 14.61 6.00 18.54
CA GLY A 166 13.89 6.97 19.39
C GLY A 166 12.51 6.52 19.91
N PHE A 167 12.41 5.29 20.44
CA PHE A 167 11.22 4.80 21.15
C PHE A 167 10.96 5.61 22.44
N ALA A 168 10.30 6.76 22.34
CA ALA A 168 9.73 7.45 23.51
C ALA A 168 8.33 6.87 23.77
N VAL A 169 8.17 6.16 24.88
CA VAL A 169 6.87 5.68 25.39
C VAL A 169 5.91 6.88 25.44
N PRO A 170 4.73 6.84 24.79
CA PRO A 170 3.83 8.00 24.79
C PRO A 170 3.28 8.28 26.19
N ASN A 171 3.59 9.45 26.75
CA ASN A 171 2.80 10.02 27.82
C ASN A 171 1.34 10.14 27.33
N LYS A 172 0.38 9.68 28.14
CA LYS A 172 -1.07 9.46 27.87
C LYS A 172 -1.88 10.63 27.23
N ARG A 173 -1.26 11.72 26.76
CA ARG A 173 -1.92 12.95 26.29
C ARG A 173 -1.82 13.26 24.79
N ARG A 174 -1.15 12.46 23.94
CA ARG A 174 -1.01 12.77 22.50
C ARG A 174 -1.84 11.83 21.63
N LYS A 175 -3.02 12.31 21.18
CA LYS A 175 -4.06 11.52 20.49
C LYS A 175 -3.83 11.20 19.00
N ASN A 176 -2.77 11.69 18.36
CA ASN A 176 -2.65 11.66 16.89
C ASN A 176 -1.55 10.73 16.32
N TRP A 177 -0.98 9.83 17.12
CA TRP A 177 0.09 8.89 16.69
C TRP A 177 -0.42 7.57 16.09
N LYS A 178 -1.59 7.56 15.44
CA LYS A 178 -2.24 6.30 15.01
C LYS A 178 -1.44 5.49 13.97
N VAL A 179 -0.64 6.14 13.13
CA VAL A 179 0.09 5.45 12.03
C VAL A 179 1.30 4.63 12.55
N CYS A 180 2.02 5.13 13.57
CA CYS A 180 3.11 4.35 14.20
C CYS A 180 2.61 3.30 15.19
N TRP A 181 1.40 3.47 15.77
CA TRP A 181 0.90 2.58 16.82
C TRP A 181 0.31 1.27 16.26
N PHE A 182 -0.27 1.30 15.06
CA PHE A 182 -1.00 0.15 14.51
C PHE A 182 -0.10 -0.98 14.00
N LEU A 183 1.14 -0.68 13.58
CA LEU A 183 2.12 -1.70 13.17
C LEU A 183 2.48 -2.67 14.32
N TRP A 184 2.24 -2.32 15.58
CA TRP A 184 2.60 -3.16 16.73
C TRP A 184 1.46 -4.08 17.22
N TRP A 185 0.19 -3.72 17.05
CA TRP A 185 -0.92 -4.48 17.65
C TRP A 185 -1.31 -5.75 16.86
N ASN A 186 -1.15 -5.74 15.52
CA ASN A 186 -1.48 -6.91 14.69
C ASN A 186 -0.30 -7.85 14.42
N VAL A 187 0.93 -7.47 14.79
CA VAL A 187 2.05 -8.40 14.89
C VAL A 187 1.94 -9.15 16.22
N LYS A 188 0.93 -10.03 16.34
CA LYS A 188 0.96 -11.06 17.37
C LYS A 188 2.11 -12.01 17.05
N TYR A 189 3.24 -11.75 17.70
CA TYR A 189 4.20 -12.78 18.07
C TYR A 189 3.39 -13.95 18.67
N LYS A 190 3.25 -15.07 17.94
CA LYS A 190 2.94 -16.35 18.56
C LYS A 190 4.29 -16.89 19.05
N PRO A 191 4.66 -16.76 20.34
CA PRO A 191 5.78 -17.52 20.84
C PRO A 191 5.42 -18.99 20.66
N ASN A 192 6.21 -19.71 19.86
CA ASN A 192 6.25 -21.16 19.89
C ASN A 192 6.74 -21.59 21.27
N HIS A 193 5.84 -21.66 22.24
CA HIS A 193 6.04 -22.50 23.41
C HIS A 193 5.84 -23.95 22.95
N GLY A 194 6.91 -24.53 22.42
CA GLY A 194 7.10 -25.97 22.48
C GLY A 194 7.20 -26.36 23.95
N SER A 195 6.06 -26.62 24.58
CA SER A 195 6.02 -27.32 25.86
C SER A 195 6.35 -28.78 25.58
N SER A 196 7.64 -29.13 25.68
CA SER A 196 8.03 -30.51 25.88
C SER A 196 7.42 -30.96 27.21
N ARG A 197 6.43 -31.86 27.14
CA ARG A 197 6.04 -32.69 28.28
C ARG A 197 7.29 -33.39 28.81
N ARG A 198 7.53 -33.28 30.12
CA ARG A 198 8.05 -34.39 30.92
C ARG A 198 7.24 -34.48 32.19
N GLU A 199 6.73 -35.69 32.40
CA GLU A 199 6.28 -36.32 33.65
C GLU A 199 7.20 -35.89 34.82
N ILE A 200 6.71 -35.68 36.03
CA ILE A 200 6.07 -36.63 36.96
C ILE A 200 4.99 -35.91 37.77
#